data_AF-A0A9X9PZK1-F1
#
_entry.id   AF-A0A9X9PZK1-F1
#
_cell.length_a   1.000
_cell.length_b   1.000
_cell.length_c   1.000
_cell.angle_alpha   90.00
_cell.angle_beta   90.00
_cell.angle_gamma   90.00
#
_symmetry.space_group_name_H-M   'P 1'
#
loop_
_entity.id
_entity.type
_entity.pdbx_description
1 polymer ?
#
loop_
_entity_poly.entity_id
_entity_poly.type
_entity_poly.pdbx_seq_one_letter_code
_entity_poly.pdbx_strand_id
1 'polypeptide(L)'
;MYVVTVVGNLLIILAISSDSHLHTPMYFFLANLSLVDFCLATDTVPKMLVNIQISSKSISYPCCLTQMYFFHFFGIMDSVLIAVMAYDRFVAICHPLHYTTIMSPRLCGLLVGSPWMFSCVISLIHILLMARLVFCGNNELPHFFCDLTPLLRLSCTDTSVN
;
A
#
# COMPACT_ATOMS: atom_id res chain seq x y z
N MET A 1 -8.54 -11.48 -13.22
CA MET A 1 -7.78 -11.16 -11.99
C MET A 1 -8.37 -9.96 -11.25
N TYR A 2 -8.34 -8.73 -11.79
CA TYR A 2 -8.89 -7.53 -11.10
C TYR A 2 -10.30 -7.69 -10.51
N VAL A 3 -11.28 -8.11 -11.32
CA VAL A 3 -12.67 -8.30 -10.85
C VAL A 3 -12.75 -9.33 -9.71
N VAL A 4 -11.94 -10.38 -9.76
CA VAL A 4 -11.91 -11.41 -8.71
C VAL A 4 -11.34 -10.83 -7.42
N THR A 5 -10.24 -10.06 -7.49
CA THR A 5 -9.64 -9.40 -6.33
C THR A 5 -10.59 -8.38 -5.70
N VAL A 6 -11.26 -7.57 -6.51
CA VAL A 6 -12.22 -6.56 -6.04
C VAL A 6 -13.43 -7.21 -5.38
N VAL A 7 -14.08 -8.14 -6.08
CA VAL A 7 -15.28 -8.82 -5.57
C VAL A 7 -14.94 -9.64 -4.33
N GLY A 8 -13.81 -10.36 -4.34
CA GLY A 8 -13.36 -11.16 -3.20
C GLY A 8 -13.16 -10.32 -1.94
N ASN A 9 -12.45 -9.20 -2.04
CA ASN A 9 -12.19 -8.33 -0.89
C ASN A 9 -13.46 -7.62 -0.40
N LEU A 10 -14.34 -7.20 -1.30
CA LEU A 10 -15.65 -6.64 -0.93
C LEU A 10 -16.52 -7.67 -0.17
N LEU A 11 -16.54 -8.93 -0.63
CA LEU A 11 -17.27 -9.99 0.04
C LEU A 11 -16.72 -10.28 1.44
N ILE A 12 -15.40 -10.25 1.62
CA ILE A 12 -14.77 -10.43 2.94
C ILE A 12 -15.19 -9.30 3.89
N ILE A 13 -15.14 -8.05 3.44
CA ILE A 13 -15.57 -6.89 4.23
C ILE A 13 -17.05 -7.03 4.63
N LEU A 14 -17.91 -7.37 3.66
CA LEU A 14 -19.35 -7.55 3.90
C LEU A 14 -19.66 -8.69 4.86
N ALA A 15 -18.95 -9.82 4.74
CA ALA A 15 -19.11 -10.96 5.63
C ALA A 15 -18.74 -10.59 7.07
N ILE A 16 -17.62 -9.90 7.27
CA ILE A 16 -17.15 -9.48 8.60
C ILE A 16 -18.09 -8.42 9.20
N SER A 17 -18.63 -7.49 8.39
CA SER A 17 -19.57 -6.47 8.89
C SER A 17 -20.95 -7.03 9.24
N SER A 18 -21.35 -8.14 8.62
CA SER A 18 -22.70 -8.70 8.78
C SER A 18 -22.82 -9.63 9.99
N ASP A 19 -21.72 -10.27 10.40
CA ASP A 19 -21.74 -11.26 11.48
C ASP A 19 -20.92 -10.80 12.69
N SER A 20 -21.63 -10.58 13.80
CA SER A 20 -21.04 -10.13 15.05
C SER A 20 -20.12 -11.16 15.71
N HIS A 21 -20.25 -12.44 15.39
CA HIS A 21 -19.35 -13.50 15.88
C HIS A 21 -17.96 -13.42 15.24
N LEU A 22 -17.85 -12.74 14.09
CA LEU A 22 -16.57 -12.47 13.44
C LEU A 22 -15.89 -11.19 13.97
N HIS A 23 -16.42 -10.48 14.96
CA HIS A 23 -15.73 -9.32 15.56
C HIS A 23 -14.59 -9.71 16.52
N THR A 24 -13.65 -10.53 16.05
CA THR A 24 -12.39 -10.81 16.75
C THR A 24 -11.25 -9.94 16.20
N PRO A 25 -10.17 -9.71 16.98
CA PRO A 25 -9.02 -8.90 16.55
C PRO A 25 -8.48 -9.28 15.18
N MET A 26 -8.37 -10.57 14.88
CA MET A 26 -7.91 -11.03 13.57
C MET A 26 -8.80 -10.57 12.41
N TYR A 27 -10.12 -10.76 12.51
CA TYR A 27 -11.03 -10.38 11.43
C TYR A 27 -11.11 -8.86 11.28
N PHE A 28 -10.89 -8.10 12.35
CA PHE A 28 -10.70 -6.65 12.25
C PHE A 28 -9.47 -6.29 11.40
N PHE A 29 -8.32 -6.95 11.61
CA PHE A 29 -7.14 -6.76 10.75
C PHE A 29 -7.39 -7.23 9.32
N LEU A 30 -8.09 -8.34 9.13
CA LEU A 30 -8.43 -8.89 7.81
C LEU A 30 -9.33 -7.94 7.01
N ALA A 31 -10.32 -7.31 7.65
CA ALA A 31 -11.17 -6.31 7.00
C ALA A 31 -10.37 -5.09 6.52
N ASN A 32 -9.41 -4.63 7.33
CA ASN A 32 -8.50 -3.55 6.94
C ASN A 32 -7.57 -3.98 5.80
N LEU A 33 -7.06 -5.21 5.81
CA LEU A 33 -6.24 -5.77 4.73
C LEU A 33 -7.04 -5.83 3.42
N SER A 34 -8.25 -6.37 3.46
CA SER A 34 -9.12 -6.43 2.27
C SER A 34 -9.46 -5.04 1.72
N LEU A 35 -9.60 -4.03 2.58
CA LEU A 35 -9.77 -2.65 2.14
C LEU A 35 -8.51 -2.13 1.43
N VAL A 36 -7.32 -2.40 1.98
CA VAL A 36 -6.04 -2.03 1.37
C VAL A 36 -5.85 -2.74 0.02
N ASP A 37 -6.15 -4.04 -0.07
CA ASP A 37 -6.09 -4.81 -1.31
C ASP A 37 -7.04 -4.29 -2.38
N PHE A 38 -8.28 -3.94 -2.00
CA PHE A 38 -9.25 -3.34 -2.90
C PHE A 38 -8.75 -1.98 -3.43
N CYS A 39 -8.21 -1.14 -2.55
CA CYS A 39 -7.65 0.15 -2.93
C CYS A 39 -6.41 0.00 -3.82
N LEU A 40 -5.49 -0.91 -3.50
CA LEU A 40 -4.30 -1.20 -4.29
C LEU A 40 -4.66 -1.72 -5.69
N ALA A 41 -5.62 -2.65 -5.77
CA ALA A 41 -6.13 -3.14 -7.04
C ALA A 41 -6.75 -2.02 -7.87
N THR A 42 -7.48 -1.10 -7.23
CA THR A 42 -8.16 0.02 -7.88
C THR A 42 -7.23 1.19 -8.22
N ASP A 43 -6.11 1.39 -7.53
CA ASP A 43 -5.11 2.39 -7.91
C ASP A 43 -4.22 1.88 -9.06
N THR A 44 -3.82 0.60 -8.99
CA THR A 44 -2.86 0.01 -9.94
C THR A 44 -3.50 -0.33 -11.29
N VAL A 45 -4.70 -0.94 -11.29
CA VAL A 45 -5.29 -1.52 -12.51
C VAL A 45 -5.84 -0.49 -13.49
N PRO A 46 -6.63 0.53 -13.10
CA PRO A 46 -7.18 1.49 -14.05
C PRO A 46 -6.09 2.30 -14.75
N LYS A 47 -5.03 2.68 -14.02
CA LYS A 47 -3.90 3.41 -14.61
C LYS A 47 -3.07 2.54 -15.54
N MET A 48 -2.79 1.28 -15.18
CA MET A 48 -2.11 0.33 -16.08
C MET A 48 -2.94 0.05 -17.34
N LEU A 49 -4.27 -0.09 -17.22
CA LEU A 49 -5.17 -0.37 -18.34
C LEU A 49 -5.27 0.84 -19.30
N VAL A 50 -5.41 2.05 -18.76
CA VAL A 50 -5.42 3.30 -19.55
C VAL A 50 -4.08 3.52 -20.26
N ASN A 51 -2.97 3.19 -19.60
CA ASN A 51 -1.62 3.30 -20.18
C ASN A 51 -1.40 2.32 -21.35
N ILE A 52 -1.94 1.10 -21.27
CA ILE A 52 -1.85 0.09 -22.35
C ILE A 52 -2.79 0.41 -23.51
N GLN A 53 -4.01 0.89 -23.24
CA GLN A 53 -5.05 1.03 -24.26
C GLN A 53 -4.91 2.26 -25.16
N ILE A 54 -4.24 3.32 -24.70
CA ILE A 54 -4.09 4.57 -25.47
C ILE A 54 -2.83 4.56 -26.34
N SER A 55 -1.85 3.67 -26.10
CA SER A 55 -0.56 3.65 -26.82
C SER A 55 0.16 5.02 -26.86
N SER A 56 -0.28 6.00 -26.04
CA SER A 56 0.37 7.30 -25.87
C SER A 56 1.31 7.23 -24.69
N LYS A 57 2.60 7.40 -24.96
CA LYS A 57 3.72 7.27 -24.00
C LYS A 57 3.86 8.47 -23.04
N SER A 58 2.79 9.17 -22.68
CA SER A 58 2.90 10.40 -21.88
C SER A 58 1.99 10.37 -20.66
N ILE A 59 2.45 9.75 -19.58
CA ILE A 59 1.91 10.02 -18.24
C ILE A 59 2.46 11.37 -17.80
N SER A 60 1.57 12.26 -17.38
CA SER A 60 1.97 13.54 -16.78
C SER A 60 2.76 13.27 -15.49
N TYR A 61 3.88 13.97 -15.28
CA TYR A 61 4.72 13.87 -14.08
C TYR A 61 3.94 13.82 -12.74
N PRO A 62 2.95 14.70 -12.47
CA PRO A 62 2.12 14.62 -11.26
C PRO A 62 1.28 13.33 -11.16
N CYS A 63 0.85 12.75 -12.28
CA CYS A 63 0.08 11.51 -12.30
C CYS A 63 0.95 10.28 -11.95
N CYS A 64 2.22 10.28 -12.38
CA CYS A 64 3.20 9.26 -11.96
C CYS A 64 3.53 9.39 -10.47
N LEU A 65 3.82 10.60 -9.98
CA LEU A 65 4.14 10.81 -8.56
C LEU A 65 2.98 10.38 -7.65
N THR A 66 1.74 10.73 -8.01
CA THR A 66 0.56 10.28 -7.25
C THR A 66 0.38 8.77 -7.28
N GLN A 67 0.67 8.09 -8.40
CA GLN A 67 0.62 6.63 -8.47
C GLN A 67 1.69 5.98 -7.58
N MET A 68 2.94 6.46 -7.62
CA MET A 68 3.99 5.97 -6.74
C MET A 68 3.65 6.19 -5.26
N TYR A 69 2.97 7.30 -4.92
CA TYR A 69 2.49 7.55 -3.57
C TYR A 69 1.59 6.43 -3.07
N PHE A 70 0.51 6.18 -3.80
CA PHE A 70 -0.52 5.25 -3.39
C PHE A 70 0.02 3.83 -3.39
N PHE A 71 0.82 3.46 -4.39
CA PHE A 71 1.47 2.15 -4.43
C PHE A 71 2.37 1.91 -3.20
N HIS A 72 3.23 2.87 -2.86
CA HIS A 72 4.11 2.73 -1.70
C HIS A 72 3.32 2.74 -0.38
N PHE A 73 2.33 3.63 -0.28
CA PHE A 73 1.45 3.74 0.88
C PHE A 73 0.71 2.43 1.15
N PHE A 74 0.00 1.89 0.15
CA PHE A 74 -0.75 0.64 0.29
C PHE A 74 0.17 -0.58 0.46
N GLY A 75 1.34 -0.61 -0.19
CA GLY A 75 2.30 -1.70 -0.03
C GLY A 75 2.89 -1.80 1.39
N ILE A 76 3.21 -0.66 2.03
CA ILE A 76 3.64 -0.65 3.43
C ILE A 76 2.49 -1.12 4.33
N MET A 77 1.29 -0.60 4.11
CA MET A 77 0.10 -0.97 4.90
C MET A 77 -0.20 -2.46 4.83
N ASP A 78 -0.16 -3.06 3.64
CA ASP A 78 -0.35 -4.49 3.42
C ASP A 78 0.68 -5.32 4.21
N SER A 79 1.96 -4.98 4.05
CA SER A 79 3.06 -5.67 4.74
C SER A 79 2.94 -5.62 6.26
N VAL A 80 2.57 -4.45 6.81
CA VAL A 80 2.41 -4.27 8.26
C VAL A 80 1.18 -5.02 8.77
N LEU A 81 0.06 -4.99 8.05
CA LEU A 81 -1.15 -5.72 8.44
C LEU A 81 -0.91 -7.24 8.44
N ILE A 82 -0.21 -7.77 7.44
CA ILE A 82 0.19 -9.18 7.42
C ILE A 82 1.07 -9.53 8.62
N ALA A 83 2.05 -8.69 8.95
CA ALA A 83 2.91 -8.89 10.12
C ALA A 83 2.13 -8.86 11.44
N VAL A 84 1.15 -7.95 11.58
CA VAL A 84 0.29 -7.85 12.76
C VAL A 84 -0.62 -9.07 12.88
N MET A 85 -1.19 -9.57 11.78
CA MET A 85 -1.97 -10.82 11.80
C MET A 85 -1.12 -12.03 12.17
N ALA A 86 0.13 -12.10 11.69
CA ALA A 86 1.07 -13.14 12.08
C ALA A 86 1.40 -13.06 13.58
N TYR A 87 1.58 -11.84 14.11
CA TYR A 87 1.79 -11.60 15.53
C TYR A 87 0.56 -11.98 16.38
N ASP A 88 -0.65 -11.62 15.94
CA ASP A 88 -1.91 -12.04 16.58
C ASP A 88 -1.97 -13.56 16.74
N ARG A 89 -1.69 -14.29 15.64
CA ARG A 89 -1.68 -15.75 15.63
C ARG A 89 -0.60 -16.33 16.51
N PHE A 90 0.58 -15.72 16.55
CA PHE A 90 1.65 -16.12 17.46
C PHE A 90 1.25 -15.99 18.93
N VAL A 91 0.67 -14.85 19.34
CA VAL A 91 0.22 -14.63 20.72
C VAL A 91 -0.92 -15.59 21.09
N ALA A 92 -1.85 -15.83 20.18
CA ALA A 92 -2.94 -16.78 20.39
C ALA A 92 -2.45 -18.21 20.64
N ILE A 93 -1.38 -18.64 19.96
CA ILE A 93 -0.81 -19.99 20.11
C ILE A 93 0.08 -20.09 21.34
N CYS A 94 0.99 -19.15 21.55
CA CYS A 94 1.99 -19.23 22.61
C CYS A 94 1.46 -18.79 23.98
N HIS A 95 0.45 -17.92 24.03
CA HIS A 95 -0.07 -17.32 25.26
C HIS A 95 -1.62 -17.26 25.29
N PRO A 96 -2.33 -18.40 25.18
CA PRO A 96 -3.78 -18.42 25.03
C PRO A 96 -4.53 -17.78 26.21
N LEU A 97 -4.05 -17.96 27.45
CA LEU A 97 -4.67 -17.40 28.66
C LEU A 97 -4.49 -15.87 28.79
N HIS A 98 -3.44 -15.31 28.20
CA HIS A 98 -3.16 -13.88 28.23
C HIS A 98 -3.54 -13.16 26.94
N TYR A 99 -4.05 -13.88 25.93
CA TYR A 99 -4.37 -13.34 24.61
C TYR A 99 -5.31 -12.14 24.69
N THR A 100 -6.42 -12.24 25.43
CA THR A 100 -7.42 -11.16 25.54
C THR A 100 -6.89 -9.91 26.23
N THR A 101 -5.89 -10.06 27.12
CA THR A 101 -5.25 -8.94 27.81
C THR A 101 -4.18 -8.28 26.92
N ILE A 102 -3.44 -9.08 26.15
CA ILE A 102 -2.41 -8.60 25.22
C ILE A 102 -3.07 -7.94 24.00
N MET A 103 -3.94 -8.66 23.28
CA MET A 103 -4.70 -8.17 22.13
C MET A 103 -5.97 -7.42 22.56
N SER A 104 -5.78 -6.36 23.34
CA SER A 104 -6.88 -5.48 23.72
C SER A 104 -7.39 -4.67 22.50
N PRO A 105 -8.67 -4.27 22.48
CA PRO A 105 -9.22 -3.43 21.41
C PRO A 105 -8.46 -2.11 21.21
N ARG A 106 -7.90 -1.54 22.29
CA ARG A 106 -7.06 -0.34 22.24
C ARG A 106 -5.75 -0.59 21.49
N LEU A 107 -5.10 -1.71 21.78
CA LEU A 107 -3.88 -2.11 21.06
C LEU A 107 -4.20 -2.39 19.59
N CYS A 108 -5.31 -3.06 19.28
CA CYS A 108 -5.73 -3.28 17.90
C CYS A 108 -5.96 -1.97 17.15
N GLY A 109 -6.61 -1.00 17.80
CA GLY A 109 -6.78 0.35 17.25
C GLY A 109 -5.45 1.09 17.03
N LEU A 110 -4.46 0.91 17.91
CA LEU A 110 -3.11 1.47 17.74
C LEU A 110 -2.33 0.77 16.62
N LEU A 111 -2.42 -0.55 16.54
CA LEU A 111 -1.76 -1.36 15.51
C LEU A 111 -2.34 -1.11 14.12
N VAL A 112 -3.61 -0.72 14.02
CA VAL A 112 -4.17 -0.21 12.77
C VAL A 112 -3.88 1.27 12.60
N GLY A 113 -4.02 2.13 13.60
CA GLY A 113 -3.87 3.59 13.41
C GLY A 113 -2.43 4.06 13.14
N SER A 114 -1.45 3.46 13.82
CA SER A 114 -0.05 3.88 13.71
C SER A 114 0.57 3.63 12.32
N PRO A 115 0.30 2.49 11.64
CA PRO A 115 0.79 2.30 10.28
C PRO A 115 0.17 3.27 9.27
N TRP A 116 -1.06 3.74 9.44
CA TRP A 116 -1.64 4.73 8.52
C TRP A 116 -0.82 6.03 8.54
N MET A 117 -0.53 6.53 9.74
CA MET A 117 0.27 7.75 9.90
C MET A 117 1.71 7.55 9.43
N PHE A 118 2.31 6.40 9.78
CA PHE A 118 3.68 6.08 9.41
C PHE A 118 3.86 5.89 7.90
N SER A 119 2.96 5.16 7.26
CA SER A 119 2.96 4.93 5.80
C SER A 119 2.73 6.25 5.04
N CYS A 120 1.87 7.13 5.56
CA CYS A 120 1.69 8.49 5.01
C CYS A 120 3.00 9.27 5.02
N VAL A 121 3.71 9.30 6.16
CA VAL A 121 4.95 10.05 6.32
C VAL A 121 6.06 9.47 5.43
N ILE A 122 6.26 8.14 5.43
CA ILE A 122 7.28 7.50 4.59
C ILE A 122 7.00 7.78 3.11
N SER A 123 5.76 7.56 2.66
CA SER A 123 5.40 7.76 1.25
C SER A 123 5.57 9.22 0.84
N LEU A 124 5.27 10.16 1.73
CA LEU A 124 5.47 11.59 1.49
C LEU A 124 6.96 11.96 1.43
N ILE A 125 7.79 11.42 2.33
CA ILE A 125 9.25 11.59 2.29
C ILE A 125 9.82 11.03 0.99
N HIS A 126 9.42 9.81 0.61
CA HIS A 126 9.88 9.16 -0.61
C HIS A 126 9.52 10.00 -1.84
N ILE A 127 8.32 10.56 -1.91
CA ILE A 127 7.92 11.45 -2.99
C ILE A 127 8.65 12.78 -2.97
N LEU A 128 8.81 13.41 -1.81
CA LEU A 128 9.53 14.68 -1.73
C LEU A 128 10.99 14.52 -2.15
N LEU A 129 11.60 13.38 -1.82
CA LEU A 129 12.94 13.02 -2.27
C LEU A 129 12.96 12.81 -3.79
N MET A 130 12.01 12.06 -4.36
CA MET A 130 11.87 11.87 -5.80
C MET A 130 11.56 13.17 -6.56
N ALA A 131 10.76 14.07 -5.98
CA ALA A 131 10.42 15.36 -6.55
C ALA A 131 11.61 16.33 -6.57
N ARG A 132 12.61 16.11 -5.71
CA ARG A 132 13.88 16.87 -5.69
C ARG A 132 14.89 16.36 -6.72
N LEU A 133 14.73 15.17 -7.29
CA LEU A 133 15.55 14.72 -8.42
C LEU A 133 15.16 15.51 -9.67
N VAL A 134 15.97 16.52 -9.98
CA VAL A 134 15.88 17.30 -11.23
C VAL A 134 16.56 16.50 -12.35
N PHE A 135 15.82 16.15 -13.39
CA PHE A 135 16.38 15.55 -14.61
C PHE A 135 17.08 16.62 -15.46
N CYS A 136 18.32 16.35 -15.88
CA CYS A 136 19.05 17.20 -16.83
C CYS A 136 18.58 16.96 -18.26
N GLY A 137 17.45 17.54 -18.66
CA GLY A 137 16.97 17.54 -20.04
C GLY A 137 15.48 17.86 -20.13
N ASN A 138 15.08 18.63 -21.15
CA ASN A 138 13.70 19.09 -21.37
C ASN A 138 12.68 18.02 -20.96
N ASN A 139 11.87 18.35 -19.95
CA ASN A 139 10.70 17.70 -19.33
C ASN A 139 9.86 16.67 -20.15
N GLU A 140 10.46 15.79 -20.94
CA GLU A 140 9.81 14.75 -21.73
C GLU A 140 10.53 13.43 -21.46
N LEU A 141 9.94 12.61 -20.58
CA LEU A 141 10.39 11.27 -20.25
C LEU A 141 9.78 10.26 -21.24
N PRO A 142 10.57 9.54 -22.06
CA PRO A 142 10.03 8.72 -23.15
C PRO A 142 9.71 7.26 -22.78
N HIS A 143 9.52 6.93 -21.49
CA HIS A 143 9.34 5.53 -21.06
C HIS A 143 8.13 5.24 -20.18
N PHE A 144 7.57 4.05 -20.45
CA PHE A 144 6.18 3.59 -20.31
C PHE A 144 5.80 3.10 -18.89
N PHE A 145 6.73 3.15 -17.95
CA PHE A 145 6.56 2.70 -16.57
C PHE A 145 7.43 3.61 -15.68
N CYS A 146 6.87 4.16 -14.60
CA CYS A 146 7.67 4.76 -13.54
C CYS A 146 8.33 3.65 -12.74
N ASP A 147 9.37 3.06 -13.32
CA ASP A 147 10.26 2.10 -12.67
C ASP A 147 11.55 2.83 -12.27
N LEU A 148 12.02 2.58 -11.05
CA LEU A 148 13.05 3.39 -10.37
C LEU A 148 14.47 3.08 -10.89
N THR A 149 14.69 1.85 -11.37
CA THR A 149 16.02 1.33 -11.72
C THR A 149 16.63 1.93 -13.00
N PRO A 150 15.87 2.25 -14.07
CA PRO A 150 16.40 2.96 -15.23
C PRO A 150 16.59 4.47 -14.99
N LEU A 151 15.83 5.04 -14.04
CA LEU A 151 15.83 6.45 -13.68
C LEU A 151 17.17 6.88 -13.05
N LEU A 152 17.68 6.06 -12.12
CA LEU A 152 18.97 6.27 -11.44
C LEU A 152 20.19 6.13 -12.37
N ARG A 153 20.03 5.50 -13.55
CA ARG A 153 21.10 5.39 -14.55
C ARG A 153 21.23 6.63 -15.45
N LEU A 154 20.28 7.56 -15.41
CA LEU A 154 20.30 8.79 -16.21
C LEU A 154 20.57 10.08 -15.40
N SER A 155 20.74 9.99 -14.07
CA SER A 155 21.03 11.15 -13.24
C SER A 155 22.50 11.58 -13.35
N CYS A 156 22.75 12.83 -13.73
CA CYS A 156 24.08 13.44 -13.80
C CYS A 156 24.66 13.90 -12.44
N THR A 157 24.11 13.46 -11.32
CA THR A 157 24.58 13.83 -9.97
C THR A 157 24.85 12.60 -9.12
N ASP A 158 25.95 12.67 -8.35
CA ASP A 158 26.47 11.57 -7.53
C ASP A 158 25.41 10.99 -6.57
N THR A 159 25.20 9.68 -6.68
CA THR A 159 24.21 8.90 -5.92
C THR A 159 24.78 8.36 -4.60
N SER A 160 25.69 9.08 -3.95
CA SER A 160 26.39 8.57 -2.75
C SER A 160 25.61 8.70 -1.44
N VAL A 161 24.47 9.41 -1.46
CA VAL A 161 23.67 9.73 -0.25
C VAL A 161 22.22 9.20 -0.35
N ASN A 162 21.88 8.54 -1.46
CA ASN A 162 20.58 7.87 -1.67
C ASN A 162 20.78 6.36 -1.60
#